data_AF-A0A842XD72-F1
#
_entry.id   AF-A0A842XD72-F1
#
_cell.length_a   1.000
_cell.length_b   1.000
_cell.length_c   1.000
_cell.angle_alpha   90.00
_cell.angle_beta   90.00
_cell.angle_gamma   90.00
#
_symmetry.space_group_name_H-M   'P 1'
#
loop_
_entity.id
_entity.type
_entity.pdbx_description
1 polymer ?
#
loop_
_entity_poly.entity_id
_entity_poly.type
_entity_poly.pdbx_seq_one_letter_code
_entity_poly.pdbx_strand_id
1 'polypeptide(L)'
;MNRVKLTSSSTVTVKVPKDVVEALKLLERSKPIGEALKGLMVHEVERRICRYKLMAKVFESKYKMSFREFDEQDAVEKLGHTWDVERDYFDWELATTELESLEKILRRLASS
;
A
#
# COMPACT_ATOMS: atom_id res chain seq x y z
N MET A 1 -1.75 -7.84 41.10
CA MET A 1 -3.01 -7.44 40.42
C MET A 1 -2.78 -7.47 38.91
N ASN A 2 -3.29 -8.51 38.24
CA ASN A 2 -3.21 -8.64 36.79
C ASN A 2 -4.20 -7.67 36.11
N ARG A 3 -3.72 -6.75 35.29
CA ARG A 3 -4.58 -6.04 34.32
C ARG A 3 -4.63 -6.87 33.04
N VAL A 4 -5.72 -7.61 32.87
CA VAL A 4 -6.10 -8.15 31.56
C VAL A 4 -6.40 -6.95 30.65
N LYS A 5 -5.62 -6.78 29.57
CA LYS A 5 -5.97 -5.83 28.51
C LYS A 5 -7.16 -6.40 27.76
N LEU A 6 -8.35 -5.85 28.00
CA LEU A 6 -9.50 -6.05 27.14
C LEU A 6 -9.20 -5.39 25.79
N THR A 7 -8.87 -6.18 24.78
CA THR A 7 -8.88 -5.74 23.39
C THR A 7 -10.34 -5.68 22.94
N SER A 8 -10.94 -4.49 22.97
CA SER A 8 -12.27 -4.25 22.42
C SER A 8 -12.21 -4.29 20.89
N SER A 9 -12.43 -5.47 20.31
CA SER A 9 -12.79 -5.58 18.89
C SER A 9 -14.16 -4.91 18.72
N SER A 10 -14.16 -3.69 18.19
CA SER A 10 -15.39 -2.99 17.86
C SER A 10 -15.89 -3.52 16.52
N THR A 11 -17.02 -4.21 16.53
CA THR A 11 -17.69 -4.66 15.31
C THR A 11 -18.48 -3.51 14.71
N VAL A 12 -18.41 -3.36 13.39
CA VAL A 12 -19.20 -2.39 12.63
C VAL A 12 -20.17 -3.16 11.73
N THR A 13 -21.45 -2.79 11.76
CA THR A 13 -22.47 -3.36 10.85
C THR A 13 -22.59 -2.47 9.62
N VAL A 14 -22.44 -3.05 8.44
CA VAL A 14 -22.54 -2.35 7.15
C VAL A 14 -23.55 -3.07 6.26
N LYS A 15 -24.42 -2.33 5.57
CA LYS A 15 -25.28 -2.88 4.52
C LYS A 15 -24.50 -2.91 3.22
N VAL A 16 -24.38 -4.09 2.63
CA VAL A 16 -23.73 -4.31 1.33
C VAL A 16 -24.70 -5.00 0.36
N PRO A 17 -24.68 -4.64 -0.93
CA PRO A 17 -25.42 -5.32 -1.97
C PRO A 17 -25.10 -6.83 -2.04
N LYS A 18 -26.09 -7.63 -2.48
CA LYS A 18 -25.99 -9.11 -2.50
C LYS A 18 -24.92 -9.61 -3.48
N ASP A 19 -24.82 -8.97 -4.63
CA ASP A 19 -23.82 -9.23 -5.66
C ASP A 19 -22.39 -9.03 -5.15
N VAL A 20 -22.14 -8.04 -4.28
CA VAL A 20 -20.83 -7.85 -3.63
C VAL A 20 -20.47 -9.03 -2.73
N VAL A 21 -21.44 -9.56 -1.97
CA VAL A 21 -21.22 -10.74 -1.11
C VAL A 21 -20.97 -11.99 -1.96
N GLU A 22 -21.66 -12.13 -3.08
CA GLU A 22 -21.46 -13.24 -4.03
C GLU A 22 -20.06 -13.18 -4.68
N ALA A 23 -19.64 -12.00 -5.13
CA ALA A 23 -18.28 -11.77 -5.65
C ALA A 23 -17.22 -12.07 -4.58
N LEU A 24 -17.42 -11.62 -3.35
CA LEU A 24 -16.49 -11.88 -2.24
C LEU A 24 -16.33 -13.38 -1.97
N LYS A 25 -17.42 -14.15 -1.98
CA LYS A 25 -17.39 -15.62 -1.83
C LYS A 25 -16.65 -16.31 -2.98
N LEU A 26 -16.71 -15.76 -4.19
CA LEU A 26 -15.99 -16.30 -5.35
C LEU A 26 -14.48 -16.05 -5.24
N LEU A 27 -14.08 -14.85 -4.81
CA LEU A 27 -12.69 -14.42 -4.69
C LEU A 27 -11.99 -15.06 -3.48
N GLU A 28 -12.68 -15.15 -2.35
CA GLU A 28 -12.15 -15.61 -1.06
C GLU A 28 -12.92 -16.86 -0.60
N ARG A 29 -12.76 -17.93 -1.38
CA ARG A 29 -13.50 -19.19 -1.20
C ARG A 29 -13.38 -19.72 0.22
N SER A 30 -14.50 -20.20 0.76
CA SER A 30 -14.58 -20.96 2.02
C SER A 30 -14.24 -20.21 3.31
N LYS A 31 -14.23 -18.87 3.32
CA LYS A 31 -14.05 -18.06 4.54
C LYS A 31 -15.36 -17.40 5.01
N PRO A 32 -15.56 -17.20 6.33
CA PRO A 32 -16.59 -16.29 6.84
C PRO A 32 -16.46 -14.89 6.21
N ILE A 33 -17.57 -14.17 6.00
CA ILE A 33 -17.59 -12.89 5.27
C ILE A 33 -16.55 -11.88 5.81
N GLY A 34 -16.40 -11.78 7.13
CA GLY A 34 -15.43 -10.86 7.74
C GLY A 34 -13.98 -11.21 7.41
N GLU A 35 -13.63 -12.50 7.47
CA GLU A 35 -12.30 -13.01 7.12
C GLU A 35 -12.03 -12.93 5.62
N ALA A 36 -13.05 -13.20 4.80
CA ALA A 36 -13.01 -13.04 3.36
C ALA A 36 -12.73 -11.57 3.00
N LEU A 37 -13.48 -10.63 3.59
CA LEU A 37 -13.28 -9.20 3.34
C LEU A 37 -11.87 -8.75 3.78
N LYS A 38 -11.41 -9.19 4.95
CA LYS A 38 -10.05 -8.91 5.43
C LYS A 38 -9.00 -9.46 4.46
N GLY A 39 -9.16 -10.70 4.00
CA GLY A 39 -8.27 -11.33 3.03
C GLY A 39 -8.19 -10.54 1.72
N LEU A 40 -9.35 -10.14 1.19
CA LEU A 40 -9.43 -9.34 -0.03
C LEU A 40 -8.70 -7.99 0.13
N MET A 41 -8.89 -7.33 1.28
CA MET A 41 -8.21 -6.07 1.58
C MET A 41 -6.69 -6.25 1.69
N VAL A 42 -6.23 -7.33 2.33
CA VAL A 42 -4.80 -7.67 2.39
C VAL A 42 -4.22 -7.86 0.99
N HIS A 43 -4.88 -8.67 0.15
CA HIS A 43 -4.43 -8.93 -1.22
C HIS A 43 -4.37 -7.65 -2.08
N GLU A 44 -5.31 -6.72 -1.91
CA GLU A 44 -5.28 -5.44 -2.63
C GLU A 44 -4.13 -4.53 -2.14
N VAL A 45 -3.91 -4.47 -0.83
CA VAL A 45 -2.79 -3.71 -0.25
C VAL A 45 -1.45 -4.27 -0.74
N GLU A 46 -1.29 -5.59 -0.72
CA GLU A 46 -0.09 -6.27 -1.25
C GLU A 46 0.12 -6.00 -2.75
N ARG A 47 -0.96 -6.06 -3.55
CA ARG A 47 -0.90 -5.76 -4.99
C ARG A 47 -0.39 -4.34 -5.23
N ARG A 48 -0.87 -3.35 -4.47
CA ARG A 48 -0.40 -1.96 -4.57
C ARG A 48 1.04 -1.80 -4.11
N ILE A 49 1.44 -2.46 -3.03
CA ILE A 49 2.84 -2.49 -2.58
C ILE A 49 3.75 -3.03 -3.69
N CYS A 50 3.38 -4.15 -4.34
CA CYS A 50 4.15 -4.69 -5.46
C CYS A 50 4.27 -3.69 -6.61
N ARG A 51 3.19 -3.00 -6.96
CA ARG A 51 3.17 -1.98 -8.02
C ARG A 51 4.14 -0.84 -7.72
N TYR A 52 4.06 -0.26 -6.53
CA TYR A 52 4.93 0.87 -6.17
C TYR A 52 6.38 0.44 -5.94
N LYS A 53 6.63 -0.78 -5.44
CA LYS A 53 7.99 -1.35 -5.39
C LYS A 53 8.60 -1.49 -6.77
N LEU A 54 7.82 -1.95 -7.76
CA LEU A 54 8.29 -2.01 -9.14
C LEU A 54 8.56 -0.61 -9.69
N MET A 55 7.67 0.35 -9.45
CA MET A 55 7.82 1.73 -9.90
C MET A 55 9.08 2.39 -9.33
N ALA A 56 9.30 2.28 -8.01
CA ALA A 56 10.51 2.76 -7.36
C ALA A 56 11.77 2.12 -7.96
N LYS A 57 11.76 0.79 -8.17
CA LYS A 57 12.89 0.08 -8.80
C LYS A 57 13.19 0.54 -10.23
N VAL A 58 12.17 0.93 -11.00
CA VAL A 58 12.36 1.48 -12.36
C VAL A 58 13.14 2.79 -12.28
N PHE A 59 12.78 3.68 -11.36
CA PHE A 59 13.50 4.94 -11.17
C PHE A 59 14.89 4.74 -10.58
N GLU A 60 15.06 3.86 -9.59
CA GLU A 60 16.38 3.47 -9.06
C GLU A 60 17.30 2.95 -10.17
N SER A 61 16.74 2.15 -11.08
CA SER A 61 17.47 1.62 -12.23
C SER A 61 17.81 2.68 -13.27
N LYS A 62 16.94 3.68 -13.46
CA LYS A 62 17.12 4.79 -14.39
C LYS A 62 18.21 5.77 -13.89
N TYR A 63 18.13 6.17 -12.64
CA TYR A 63 19.01 7.19 -12.05
C TYR A 63 20.23 6.61 -11.33
N LYS A 64 20.31 5.29 -11.15
CA LYS A 64 21.43 4.57 -10.49
C LYS A 64 21.65 5.01 -9.05
N MET A 65 20.59 5.38 -8.36
CA MET A 65 20.58 5.82 -6.97
C MET A 65 19.22 5.56 -6.34
N SER A 66 19.11 5.66 -5.03
CA SER A 66 17.83 5.65 -4.30
C SER A 66 17.08 6.97 -4.44
N PHE A 67 15.78 6.98 -4.11
CA PHE A 67 14.98 8.22 -4.11
C PHE A 67 15.59 9.28 -3.19
N ARG A 68 16.04 8.84 -2.01
CA ARG A 68 16.65 9.71 -1.02
C ARG A 68 17.92 10.38 -1.55
N GLU A 69 18.79 9.62 -2.22
CA GLU A 69 19.99 10.18 -2.85
C GLU A 69 19.63 11.13 -3.99
N PHE A 70 18.59 10.83 -4.76
CA PHE A 70 18.09 11.69 -5.83
C PHE A 70 17.60 13.04 -5.29
N ASP A 71 16.83 13.02 -4.20
CA ASP A 71 16.28 14.20 -3.52
C ASP A 71 17.40 15.01 -2.82
N GLU A 72 18.23 14.38 -1.99
CA GLU A 72 19.32 15.05 -1.25
C GLU A 72 20.41 15.65 -2.16
N GLN A 73 20.51 15.21 -3.41
CA GLN A 73 21.49 15.72 -4.37
C GLN A 73 20.93 16.80 -5.31
N ASP A 74 19.69 17.27 -5.14
CA ASP A 74 19.04 18.20 -6.08
C ASP A 74 19.15 17.69 -7.53
N ALA A 75 18.94 16.38 -7.73
CA ALA A 75 19.18 15.74 -9.02
C ALA A 75 18.31 16.33 -10.16
N VAL A 76 17.13 16.85 -9.83
CA VAL A 76 16.27 17.58 -10.79
C VAL A 76 16.99 18.79 -11.37
N GLU A 77 17.65 19.59 -10.52
CA GLU A 77 18.40 20.77 -10.94
C GLU A 77 19.64 20.36 -11.76
N LYS A 78 20.39 19.37 -11.26
CA LYS A 78 21.60 18.86 -11.94
C LYS A 78 21.31 18.25 -13.32
N LEU A 79 20.11 17.70 -13.51
CA LEU A 79 19.66 17.12 -14.77
C LEU A 79 18.87 18.13 -15.64
N GLY A 80 18.84 19.41 -15.24
CA GLY A 80 18.42 20.52 -16.09
C GLY A 80 16.91 20.77 -16.16
N HIS A 81 16.15 20.40 -15.13
CA HIS A 81 14.70 20.68 -15.05
C HIS A 81 13.90 20.24 -16.28
N THR A 82 14.30 19.13 -16.89
CA THR A 82 13.49 18.59 -17.99
C THR A 82 12.17 18.08 -17.43
N TRP A 83 11.09 18.25 -18.20
CA TRP A 83 9.77 17.79 -17.80
C TRP A 83 9.75 16.29 -17.44
N ASP A 84 10.53 15.47 -18.14
CA ASP A 84 10.65 14.03 -17.84
C ASP A 84 11.29 13.76 -16.47
N VAL A 85 12.29 14.54 -16.09
CA VAL A 85 12.97 14.39 -14.78
C VAL A 85 12.05 14.86 -13.65
N GLU A 86 11.34 15.96 -13.84
CA GLU A 86 10.38 16.47 -12.85
C GLU A 86 9.21 15.51 -12.67
N ARG A 87 8.64 14.99 -13.76
CA ARG A 87 7.58 13.97 -13.68
C ARG A 87 8.06 12.74 -12.94
N ASP A 88 9.24 12.24 -13.28
CA ASP A 88 9.79 11.06 -12.62
C ASP A 88 10.04 11.30 -11.12
N TYR A 89 10.47 12.50 -10.73
CA TYR A 89 10.61 12.87 -9.32
C TYR A 89 9.27 12.76 -8.58
N PHE A 90 8.21 13.40 -9.10
CA PHE A 90 6.88 13.38 -8.47
C PHE A 90 6.30 11.97 -8.42
N ASP A 91 6.43 11.20 -9.51
CA ASP A 91 5.96 9.82 -9.53
C ASP A 91 6.72 8.97 -8.50
N TRP A 92 8.04 9.15 -8.38
CA TRP A 92 8.86 8.40 -7.43
C TRP A 92 8.59 8.79 -5.97
N GLU A 93 8.38 10.07 -5.70
CA GLU A 93 7.95 10.58 -4.39
C GLU A 93 6.63 9.91 -4.00
N LEU A 94 5.63 9.97 -4.89
CA LEU A 94 4.34 9.31 -4.69
C LEU A 94 4.50 7.81 -4.40
N ALA A 95 5.36 7.11 -5.16
CA ALA A 95 5.66 5.69 -4.94
C ALA A 95 6.12 5.44 -3.50
N THR A 96 7.05 6.26 -3.03
CA THR A 96 7.71 6.11 -1.73
C THR A 96 6.74 6.39 -0.60
N THR A 97 5.95 7.46 -0.70
CA THR A 97 4.93 7.83 0.29
C THR A 97 3.79 6.80 0.37
N GLU A 98 3.31 6.33 -0.78
CA GLU A 98 2.24 5.33 -0.84
C GLU A 98 2.73 3.98 -0.29
N LEU A 99 3.97 3.58 -0.57
CA LEU A 99 4.56 2.38 0.01
C LEU A 99 4.57 2.41 1.53
N GLU A 100 5.05 3.50 2.12
CA GLU A 100 5.11 3.63 3.57
C GLU A 100 3.71 3.51 4.20
N SER A 101 2.72 4.16 3.58
CA SER A 101 1.33 4.15 4.02
C SER A 101 0.69 2.77 3.92
N LEU A 102 0.88 2.09 2.79
CA LEU A 102 0.35 0.74 2.55
C LEU A 102 0.99 -0.31 3.45
N GLU A 103 2.30 -0.23 3.70
CA GLU A 103 2.98 -1.13 4.62
C GLU A 103 2.49 -0.94 6.07
N LYS A 104 2.18 0.30 6.48
CA LYS A 104 1.52 0.56 7.78
C LYS A 104 0.14 -0.07 7.85
N ILE A 105 -0.67 0.03 6.78
CA ILE A 105 -1.99 -0.60 6.69
C ILE A 105 -1.88 -2.12 6.76
N LEU A 106 -0.96 -2.71 5.99
CA LEU A 106 -0.75 -4.16 5.97
C LEU A 106 -0.39 -4.70 7.36
N ARG A 107 0.51 -4.02 8.10
CA ARG A 107 0.85 -4.39 9.48
C ARG A 107 -0.35 -4.36 10.41
N ARG A 108 -1.21 -3.35 10.29
CA ARG A 108 -2.45 -3.24 11.09
C ARG A 108 -3.42 -4.36 10.77
N LEU A 109 -3.61 -4.68 9.48
CA LEU A 109 -4.48 -5.77 9.05
C LEU A 109 -3.93 -7.14 9.51
N ALA A 110 -2.63 -7.37 9.41
CA ALA A 110 -1.99 -8.62 9.85
C ALA A 110 -2.00 -8.82 11.39
N SER A 111 -2.02 -7.73 12.16
CA SER A 111 -2.01 -7.76 13.63
C SER A 111 -3.41 -7.74 14.26
N SER A 112 -4.45 -7.51 13.45
CA SER A 112 -5.86 -7.49 13.86
C SER A 112 -6.51 -8.86 13.89
#